data_AF-A0A699XFF0-F1
#
_entry.id   AF-A0A699XFF0-F1
#
_cell.length_a   1.000
_cell.length_b   1.000
_cell.length_c   1.000
_cell.angle_alpha   90.00
_cell.angle_beta   90.00
_cell.angle_gamma   90.00
#
_symmetry.space_group_name_H-M   'P 1'
#
loop_
_entity.id
_entity.type
_entity.pdbx_description
1 polymer ?
#
loop_
_entity_poly.entity_id
_entity_poly.type
_entity_poly.pdbx_seq_one_letter_code
_entity_poly.pdbx_strand_id
1 'polypeptide(L)'
;VFLEDLPGIPPTCQVEFQIDLVPGAAPVARVPYRLDPYEMKELSDQLKELADKGFIRPSSSPWGAPVLFVKKKDGSFRRCIDY
;
A
#
# COMPACT_ATOMS: atom_id res chain seq x y z
N VAL A 1 4.71 14.11 -20.95
CA VAL A 1 3.45 14.63 -20.38
C VAL A 1 3.18 13.82 -19.13
N PHE A 2 3.09 14.46 -17.96
CA PHE A 2 2.74 13.81 -16.71
C PHE A 2 1.29 14.18 -16.37
N LEU A 3 0.48 13.18 -16.03
CA LEU A 3 -0.88 13.40 -15.57
C LEU A 3 -0.85 13.84 -14.11
N GLU A 4 -1.81 14.68 -13.70
CA GLU A 4 -1.99 15.07 -12.29
C GLU A 4 -2.47 13.87 -11.45
N ASP A 5 -3.19 12.94 -12.08
CA ASP A 5 -3.72 11.72 -11.46
C ASP A 5 -3.38 10.46 -12.26
N LEU A 6 -3.28 9.32 -11.57
CA LEU A 6 -3.05 8.02 -12.21
C LEU A 6 -4.35 7.47 -12.83
N PRO A 7 -4.33 6.96 -14.08
CA PRO A 7 -5.51 6.50 -14.80
C PRO A 7 -6.09 5.15 -14.31
N GLY A 8 -5.68 4.67 -13.13
CA GLY A 8 -6.02 3.34 -12.60
C GLY A 8 -5.01 2.26 -12.99
N ILE A 9 -5.41 0.99 -12.88
CA ILE A 9 -4.56 -0.16 -13.23
C ILE A 9 -4.20 -0.08 -14.73
N PRO A 10 -2.92 -0.23 -15.11
CA PRO A 10 -2.54 -0.30 -16.52
C PRO A 10 -3.18 -1.52 -17.20
N PRO A 11 -3.35 -1.50 -18.53
CA PRO A 11 -3.73 -2.69 -19.29
C PRO A 11 -2.77 -3.85 -19.00
N THR A 12 -3.25 -5.09 -19.16
CA THR A 12 -2.42 -6.28 -18.99
C THR A 12 -1.15 -6.18 -19.84
N CYS A 13 0.00 -6.21 -19.18
CA CYS A 13 1.31 -6.22 -19.82
C CYS A 13 1.76 -7.66 -20.09
N GLN A 14 2.62 -7.86 -21.09
CA GLN A 14 3.26 -9.16 -21.34
C GLN A 14 4.29 -9.54 -20.27
N VAL A 15 4.72 -8.57 -19.46
CA VAL A 15 5.69 -8.75 -18.37
C VAL A 15 4.94 -8.61 -17.05
N GLU A 16 4.99 -9.67 -16.24
CA GLU A 16 4.47 -9.66 -14.88
C GLU A 16 5.60 -9.35 -13.89
N PHE A 17 5.29 -8.57 -12.86
CA PHE A 17 6.22 -8.34 -11.76
C PHE A 17 6.13 -9.48 -10.75
N GLN A 18 7.21 -10.23 -10.59
CA GLN A 18 7.32 -11.32 -9.62
C GLN A 18 8.31 -10.96 -8.51
N ILE A 19 7.99 -11.36 -7.28
CA ILE A 19 8.89 -11.25 -6.12
C ILE A 19 9.38 -12.67 -5.80
N ASP A 20 10.66 -12.93 -6.08
CA ASP A 20 11.30 -14.20 -5.75
C ASP A 20 11.71 -14.23 -4.27
N LEU A 21 11.27 -15.27 -3.56
CA LEU A 21 11.61 -15.47 -2.15
C LEU A 21 12.84 -16.35 -2.00
N VAL A 22 13.61 -16.10 -0.95
CA VAL A 22 14.72 -16.98 -0.54
C VAL A 22 14.14 -18.38 -0.19
N PRO A 23 14.78 -19.49 -0.60
CA PRO A 23 14.30 -20.83 -0.28
C PRO A 23 14.09 -21.03 1.24
N GLY A 24 12.92 -21.53 1.62
CA GLY A 24 12.55 -21.76 3.02
C GLY A 24 12.02 -20.53 3.77
N ALA A 25 11.82 -19.39 3.10
CA ALA A 25 11.19 -18.22 3.71
C ALA A 25 9.76 -18.55 4.20
N ALA A 26 9.51 -18.32 5.48
CA ALA A 26 8.19 -18.47 6.09
C ALA A 26 7.44 -17.14 6.08
N PRO A 27 6.08 -17.15 6.04
CA PRO A 27 5.30 -15.92 6.12
C PRO A 27 5.57 -15.12 7.39
N VAL A 28 5.68 -13.81 7.23
CA VAL A 28 5.81 -12.86 8.33
C VAL A 28 4.58 -11.96 8.36
N ALA A 29 3.93 -11.90 9.53
CA ALA A 29 2.84 -10.98 9.81
C ALA A 29 3.21 -10.11 11.02
N ARG A 30 3.53 -8.84 10.75
CA ARG A 30 3.83 -7.84 11.79
C ARG A 30 2.57 -7.10 12.19
N VAL A 31 2.47 -6.77 13.48
CA VAL A 31 1.37 -5.96 14.00
C VAL A 31 1.47 -4.53 13.44
N PRO A 32 0.33 -3.88 13.10
CA PRO A 32 0.32 -2.48 12.71
C PRO A 32 0.89 -1.57 13.82
N TYR A 33 1.55 -0.49 13.42
CA TYR A 33 1.93 0.55 14.37
C TYR A 33 0.69 1.23 14.96
N ARG A 34 0.86 1.83 16.15
CA ARG A 34 -0.19 2.66 16.74
C ARG A 34 -0.33 3.93 15.91
N LEU A 35 -1.55 4.18 15.45
CA LEU A 35 -1.92 5.37 14.72
C LEU A 35 -2.88 6.20 15.58
N ASP A 36 -2.75 7.52 15.52
CA ASP A 36 -3.73 8.41 16.14
C ASP A 36 -5.04 8.44 15.32
N PRO A 37 -6.16 8.95 15.88
CA PRO A 37 -7.44 8.96 15.18
C PRO A 37 -7.44 9.66 13.81
N TYR A 38 -6.61 10.69 13.63
CA TYR A 38 -6.46 11.39 12.36
C TYR A 38 -5.72 10.54 11.34
N GLU A 39 -4.60 9.92 11.72
CA GLU A 39 -3.86 8.98 10.87
C GLU A 39 -4.71 7.77 10.48
N MET A 40 -5.53 7.24 11.40
CA MET A 40 -6.46 6.15 11.10
C MET A 40 -7.49 6.53 10.04
N LYS A 41 -8.04 7.74 10.13
CA LYS A 41 -8.98 8.26 9.13
C LYS A 41 -8.29 8.43 7.78
N GLU A 42 -7.12 9.07 7.75
CA GLU A 42 -6.32 9.26 6.55
C GLU A 42 -5.97 7.91 5.89
N LEU A 43 -5.60 6.90 6.68
CA LEU A 43 -5.32 5.56 6.19
C LEU A 43 -6.55 4.94 5.53
N SER A 44 -7.73 5.07 6.16
CA SER A 44 -8.98 4.55 5.60
C SER A 44 -9.33 5.24 4.28
N ASP A 45 -9.20 6.56 4.20
CA ASP A 45 -9.54 7.34 3.01
C ASP A 45 -8.60 6.98 1.83
N GLN A 46 -7.29 6.90 2.08
CA GLN A 46 -6.32 6.48 1.05
C GLN A 46 -6.49 5.02 0.61
N LEU A 47 -6.80 4.10 1.54
CA LEU A 47 -7.07 2.70 1.19
C LEU A 47 -8.30 2.58 0.30
N LYS A 48 -9.37 3.33 0.63
CA LYS A 48 -10.60 3.35 -0.17
C LYS A 48 -10.33 3.88 -1.58
N GLU A 49 -9.62 5.01 -1.70
CA GLU A 49 -9.28 5.58 -3.02
C GLU A 49 -8.49 4.59 -3.89
N LEU A 50 -7.51 3.90 -3.30
CA LEU A 50 -6.70 2.91 -4.03
C LEU A 50 -7.51 1.67 -4.42
N ALA A 51 -8.45 1.24 -3.58
CA ALA A 51 -9.35 0.14 -3.90
C ALA A 51 -10.34 0.52 -5.01
N ASP A 52 -10.91 1.73 -4.95
CA ASP A 52 -11.82 2.27 -5.97
C ASP A 52 -11.10 2.43 -7.32
N LYS A 53 -9.81 2.80 -7.32
CA LYS A 53 -8.94 2.83 -8.52
C LYS A 53 -8.43 1.44 -8.95
N GLY A 54 -8.70 0.39 -8.16
CA GLY A 54 -8.32 -0.99 -8.44
C GLY A 54 -6.85 -1.37 -8.14
N PHE A 55 -6.04 -0.44 -7.63
CA PHE A 55 -4.62 -0.71 -7.34
C PHE A 55 -4.41 -1.74 -6.23
N ILE A 56 -5.38 -1.87 -5.32
CA ILE A 56 -5.35 -2.85 -4.23
C ILE A 56 -6.69 -3.56 -4.10
N ARG A 57 -6.69 -4.69 -3.40
CA ARG A 57 -7.90 -5.43 -3.02
C ARG A 57 -7.73 -6.04 -1.62
N PRO A 58 -8.83 -6.34 -0.90
CA PRO A 58 -8.76 -7.14 0.31
C PRO A 58 -8.04 -8.47 0.05
N SER A 59 -7.27 -8.95 1.03
CA SER A 59 -6.53 -10.20 0.92
C SER A 59 -6.57 -10.99 2.22
N SER A 60 -6.46 -12.31 2.12
CA SER A 60 -6.28 -13.26 3.23
C SER A 60 -4.85 -13.81 3.29
N SER A 61 -3.87 -12.97 2.90
CA SER A 61 -2.46 -13.37 2.84
C SER A 61 -1.92 -13.76 4.22
N PRO A 62 -1.09 -14.82 4.33
CA PRO A 62 -0.38 -15.10 5.57
C PRO A 62 0.76 -14.09 5.84
N TRP A 63 1.08 -13.22 4.86
CA TRP A 63 2.05 -12.15 4.97
C TRP A 63 1.36 -10.82 5.31
N GLY A 64 1.94 -10.06 6.23
CA GLY A 64 1.45 -8.75 6.64
C GLY A 64 2.58 -7.82 7.06
N ALA A 65 2.64 -6.65 6.42
CA ALA A 65 3.57 -5.57 6.72
C ALA A 65 2.81 -4.39 7.36
N PRO A 66 3.40 -3.71 8.35
CA PRO A 66 2.76 -2.56 8.96
C PRO A 66 2.85 -1.35 8.02
N VAL A 67 1.94 -0.40 8.26
CA VAL A 67 1.92 0.90 7.57
C VAL A 67 2.45 1.96 8.53
N LEU A 68 3.21 2.90 7.99
CA LEU A 68 3.65 4.11 8.68
C LEU A 68 3.38 5.34 7.83
N PHE A 69 3.18 6.48 8.49
CA PHE A 69 3.01 7.76 7.83
C PHE A 69 4.29 8.59 7.87
N VAL A 70 4.58 9.22 6.74
CA VAL A 70 5.64 10.23 6.62
C VAL A 70 4.99 11.56 6.27
N LYS A 71 5.31 12.61 7.02
CA LYS A 71 4.85 13.96 6.73
C LYS A 71 5.63 14.54 5.55
N LYS A 72 4.93 14.97 4.51
CA LYS A 72 5.49 15.68 3.35
C LYS A 72 5.73 17.15 3.68
N LYS A 73 6.48 17.85 2.82
CA LYS A 73 6.78 19.29 2.96
C LYS A 73 5.53 20.17 2.97
N ASP A 74 4.50 19.77 2.23
CA ASP A 74 3.19 20.45 2.15
C ASP A 74 2.30 20.18 3.37
N GLY A 75 2.77 19.37 4.34
CA GLY A 75 2.03 18.99 5.52
C GLY A 75 1.11 17.78 5.34
N SER A 76 0.96 17.25 4.12
CA SER A 76 0.19 16.04 3.84
C SER A 76 0.91 14.80 4.36
N PHE A 77 0.15 13.74 4.63
CA PHE A 77 0.70 12.43 4.98
C PHE A 77 0.93 11.56 3.73
N ARG A 78 2.05 10.84 3.72
CA ARG A 78 2.35 9.78 2.76
C ARG A 78 2.33 8.44 3.48
N ARG A 79 1.43 7.56 3.06
CA ARG A 79 1.42 6.17 3.50
C ARG A 79 2.63 5.43 2.92
N CYS A 80 3.38 4.77 3.79
CA CYS A 80 4.51 3.91 3.46
C CYS A 80 4.26 2.52 4.04
N ILE A 81 4.57 1.46 3.29
CA ILE A 81 4.52 0.07 3.76
C ILE A 81 5.95 -0.32 4.16
N ASP A 82 6.11 -0.85 5.37
CA ASP A 82 7.40 -1.35 5.90
C ASP A 82 7.58 -2.83 5.53
N TYR A 83 7.95 -3.08 4.27
CA TYR A 83 8.23 -4.41 3.74
C TYR A 83 9.50 -5.03 4.33
#